data_AF-A0A1V5NLT6-F1
#
_entry.id   AF-A0A1V5NLT6-F1
#
_cell.length_a   1.000
_cell.length_b   1.000
_cell.length_c   1.000
_cell.angle_alpha   90.00
_cell.angle_beta   90.00
_cell.angle_gamma   90.00
#
_symmetry.space_group_name_H-M   'P 1'
#
loop_
_entity.id
_entity.type
_entity.pdbx_description
1 polymer ?
#
loop_
_entity_poly.entity_id
_entity_poly.type
_entity_poly.pdbx_seq_one_letter_code
_entity_poly.pdbx_strand_id
1 'polypeptide(L)'
;MGLIKTLNKGVKLATGDFIARMDADDISHPDRIKILVNEFELDPKLDVISAGFFYFSYDGFVKRQAHPKALQSKSLHFVSFFCTPVNHPCVVVKASVFKANPFDDQYIHSEDYEIFSRLLADGYRFKNYASPLYFLRMNPESVSYRFEKIQISTHTKISARNIENYFNKRFDFFLHKVMINRISFNVSYRLLNEALETLDMLRNDFIKNEKPDASVIAEIDEFLIEQKIDILLQSFKSARFKHKGVILWNIFAHLPLFIHKRGSRYFLSKLPFMNRNLPELPKFKSSVI
;
A
#
# COMPACT_ATOMS: atom_id res chain seq x y z
N MET A 1 -7.85 25.47 -6.70
CA MET A 1 -8.35 24.59 -5.63
C MET A 1 -7.30 23.53 -5.35
N GLY A 2 -7.01 23.20 -4.09
CA GLY A 2 -6.07 22.12 -3.75
C GLY A 2 -6.64 20.73 -4.02
N LEU A 3 -5.79 19.70 -4.07
CA LEU A 3 -6.15 18.31 -4.46
C LEU A 3 -7.36 17.78 -3.68
N ILE A 4 -7.32 17.80 -2.35
CA ILE A 4 -8.40 17.30 -1.47
C ILE A 4 -9.74 18.03 -1.74
N LYS A 5 -9.70 19.35 -1.92
CA LYS A 5 -10.90 20.14 -2.24
C LYS A 5 -11.47 19.75 -3.61
N THR A 6 -10.61 19.43 -4.57
CA THR A 6 -11.02 18.94 -5.90
C THR A 6 -11.60 17.53 -5.81
N LEU A 7 -11.00 16.62 -5.04
CA LEU A 7 -11.52 15.27 -4.79
C LEU A 7 -12.93 15.33 -4.17
N ASN A 8 -13.09 16.09 -3.08
CA ASN A 8 -14.38 16.27 -2.42
C ASN A 8 -15.43 16.91 -3.33
N LYS A 9 -15.05 17.86 -4.19
CA LYS A 9 -15.96 18.42 -5.20
C LYS A 9 -16.38 17.35 -6.21
N GLY A 10 -15.44 16.53 -6.70
CA GLY A 10 -15.72 15.42 -7.61
C GLY A 10 -16.70 14.40 -7.02
N VAL A 11 -16.49 13.99 -5.76
CA VAL A 11 -17.38 13.08 -5.04
C VAL A 11 -18.80 13.65 -4.93
N LYS A 12 -18.95 14.95 -4.63
CA LYS A 12 -20.25 15.62 -4.53
C LYS A 12 -20.99 15.68 -5.88
N LEU A 13 -20.26 15.88 -6.97
CA LEU A 13 -20.83 15.97 -8.32
C LEU A 13 -21.16 14.60 -8.93
N ALA A 14 -20.57 13.51 -8.42
CA ALA A 14 -20.81 12.17 -8.94
C ALA A 14 -22.26 11.71 -8.68
N THR A 15 -22.92 11.23 -9.74
CA THR A 15 -24.33 10.80 -9.73
C THR A 15 -24.55 9.29 -9.79
N GLY A 16 -23.51 8.51 -10.15
CA GLY A 16 -23.60 7.05 -10.21
C GLY A 16 -23.60 6.37 -8.83
N ASP A 17 -23.97 5.10 -8.81
CA ASP A 17 -23.97 4.26 -7.60
C ASP A 17 -22.56 3.91 -7.13
N PHE A 18 -21.61 3.91 -8.06
CA PHE A 18 -20.18 3.72 -7.81
C PHE A 18 -19.37 4.91 -8.30
N ILE A 19 -18.33 5.26 -7.56
CA ILE A 19 -17.36 6.30 -7.90
C ILE A 19 -16.03 5.62 -8.20
N ALA A 20 -15.63 5.61 -9.47
CA ALA A 20 -14.33 5.14 -9.92
C ALA A 20 -13.33 6.30 -9.98
N ARG A 21 -12.20 6.18 -9.28
CA ARG A 21 -11.11 7.17 -9.30
C ARG A 21 -10.14 6.87 -10.44
N MET A 22 -9.49 7.92 -10.95
CA MET A 22 -8.41 7.87 -11.93
C MET A 22 -7.63 9.18 -11.91
N ASP A 23 -6.31 9.13 -12.07
CA ASP A 23 -5.50 10.31 -12.36
C ASP A 23 -5.47 10.61 -13.86
N ALA A 24 -5.35 11.90 -14.21
CA ALA A 24 -5.52 12.38 -15.58
C ALA A 24 -4.37 11.97 -16.52
N ASP A 25 -3.21 11.62 -15.98
CA ASP A 25 -2.02 11.21 -16.73
C ASP A 25 -1.84 9.68 -16.81
N ASP A 26 -2.71 8.91 -16.16
CA ASP A 26 -2.66 7.46 -16.12
C ASP A 26 -3.48 6.79 -17.23
N ILE A 27 -3.38 5.46 -17.33
CA ILE A 27 -4.16 4.65 -18.28
C ILE A 27 -4.96 3.58 -17.54
N SER A 28 -6.28 3.53 -17.80
CA SER A 28 -7.16 2.49 -17.29
C SER A 28 -7.21 1.32 -18.27
N HIS A 29 -7.19 0.08 -17.76
CA HIS A 29 -7.56 -1.07 -18.58
C HIS A 29 -9.01 -0.89 -19.09
N PRO A 30 -9.34 -1.21 -20.36
CA PRO A 30 -10.68 -1.00 -20.92
C PRO A 30 -11.79 -1.67 -20.10
N ASP A 31 -11.54 -2.88 -19.62
CA ASP A 31 -12.49 -3.64 -18.81
C ASP A 31 -12.41 -3.34 -17.30
N ARG A 32 -11.57 -2.40 -16.84
CA ARG A 32 -11.35 -2.15 -15.39
C ARG A 32 -12.67 -1.92 -14.65
N ILE A 33 -13.48 -0.98 -15.14
CA ILE A 33 -14.73 -0.60 -14.46
C ILE A 33 -15.70 -1.78 -14.47
N LYS A 34 -15.87 -2.45 -15.61
CA LYS A 34 -16.73 -3.63 -15.74
C LYS A 34 -16.33 -4.73 -14.76
N ILE A 35 -15.04 -5.09 -14.71
CA ILE A 35 -14.52 -6.13 -13.83
C ILE A 35 -14.75 -5.75 -12.36
N LEU A 36 -14.37 -4.54 -11.96
CA LEU A 36 -14.45 -4.12 -10.56
C LEU A 36 -15.89 -3.90 -10.08
N VAL A 37 -16.79 -3.41 -10.94
CA VAL A 37 -18.22 -3.26 -10.59
C VAL A 37 -18.88 -4.63 -10.41
N ASN A 38 -18.56 -5.61 -11.26
CA ASN A 38 -19.10 -6.98 -11.13
C ASN A 38 -18.78 -7.63 -9.78
N GLU A 39 -17.68 -7.24 -9.12
CA GLU A 39 -17.33 -7.75 -7.79
C GLU A 39 -18.31 -7.30 -6.69
N PHE A 40 -18.99 -6.17 -6.86
CA PHE A 40 -20.05 -5.74 -5.94
C PHE A 40 -21.32 -6.56 -6.08
N GLU A 41 -21.60 -7.10 -7.27
CA GLU A 41 -22.73 -8.04 -7.49
C GLU A 41 -22.46 -9.38 -6.81
N LEU A 42 -21.20 -9.86 -6.87
CA LEU A 42 -20.78 -11.10 -6.23
C LEU A 42 -20.73 -10.98 -4.70
N ASP A 43 -20.48 -9.78 -4.17
CA ASP A 43 -20.44 -9.50 -2.75
C ASP A 43 -21.14 -8.17 -2.43
N PRO A 44 -22.47 -8.18 -2.22
CA PRO A 44 -23.23 -6.95 -1.95
C PRO A 44 -22.78 -6.18 -0.70
N LYS A 45 -22.03 -6.83 0.20
CA LYS A 45 -21.45 -6.20 1.39
C LYS A 45 -20.13 -5.49 1.10
N LEU A 46 -19.56 -5.61 -0.10
CA LEU A 46 -18.34 -4.92 -0.51
C LEU A 46 -18.58 -3.41 -0.62
N ASP A 47 -17.67 -2.59 -0.11
CA ASP A 47 -17.81 -1.13 -0.11
C ASP A 47 -16.76 -0.44 -0.96
N VAL A 48 -15.54 -0.98 -0.96
CA VAL A 48 -14.38 -0.45 -1.67
C VAL A 48 -13.66 -1.59 -2.37
N ILE A 49 -13.35 -1.40 -3.65
CA ILE A 49 -12.47 -2.29 -4.39
C ILE A 49 -11.37 -1.52 -5.11
N SER A 50 -10.19 -2.11 -5.22
CA SER A 50 -9.08 -1.61 -6.05
C SER A 50 -8.44 -2.78 -6.78
N ALA A 51 -7.44 -2.55 -7.63
CA ALA A 51 -6.71 -3.60 -8.32
C ALA A 51 -5.19 -3.36 -8.29
N GLY A 52 -4.44 -4.38 -8.69
CA GLY A 52 -3.02 -4.23 -9.02
C GLY A 52 -2.81 -3.23 -10.17
N PHE A 53 -1.56 -2.89 -10.43
CA PHE A 53 -1.23 -1.95 -11.49
C PHE A 53 0.16 -2.19 -12.08
N PHE A 54 0.38 -1.64 -13.26
CA PHE A 54 1.69 -1.54 -13.89
C PHE A 54 2.22 -0.12 -13.73
N TYR A 55 3.53 0.01 -13.54
CA TYR A 55 4.22 1.28 -13.74
C TYR A 55 4.69 1.39 -15.19
N PHE A 56 4.48 2.53 -15.82
CA PHE A 56 5.00 2.81 -17.15
C PHE A 56 5.72 4.16 -17.19
N SER A 57 6.72 4.28 -18.05
CA SER A 57 7.49 5.51 -18.24
C SER A 57 6.89 6.43 -19.30
N TYR A 58 7.37 7.67 -19.35
CA TYR A 58 6.89 8.69 -20.30
C TYR A 58 7.06 8.27 -21.77
N ASP A 59 8.10 7.49 -22.07
CA ASP A 59 8.39 6.87 -23.37
C ASP A 59 7.41 5.74 -23.77
N GLY A 60 6.40 5.43 -22.94
CA GLY A 60 5.35 4.46 -23.23
C GLY A 60 5.69 3.01 -22.89
N PHE A 61 6.81 2.73 -22.23
CA PHE A 61 7.18 1.36 -21.85
C PHE A 61 6.74 1.00 -20.43
N VAL A 62 6.13 -0.18 -20.28
CA VAL A 62 5.86 -0.75 -18.96
C VAL A 62 7.18 -1.17 -18.31
N LYS A 63 7.43 -0.70 -17.08
CA LYS A 63 8.69 -0.88 -16.36
C LYS A 63 8.62 -1.92 -15.24
N ARG A 64 7.47 -2.05 -14.57
CA ARG A 64 7.24 -3.09 -13.55
C ARG A 64 5.76 -3.30 -13.27
N GLN A 65 5.43 -4.48 -12.74
CA GLN A 65 4.13 -4.75 -12.13
C GLN A 65 4.19 -4.50 -10.63
N ALA A 66 3.11 -3.98 -10.06
CA ALA A 66 2.87 -3.86 -8.64
C ALA A 66 1.62 -4.66 -8.28
N HIS A 67 1.81 -5.65 -7.41
CA HIS A 67 0.73 -6.43 -6.86
C HIS A 67 0.16 -5.75 -5.62
N PRO A 68 -1.15 -5.91 -5.33
CA PRO A 68 -1.70 -5.54 -4.04
C PRO A 68 -0.96 -6.21 -2.88
N LYS A 69 -0.86 -5.52 -1.75
CA LYS A 69 -0.20 -6.05 -0.54
C LYS A 69 -1.04 -7.10 0.19
N ALA A 70 -2.36 -7.02 0.03
CA ALA A 70 -3.35 -7.96 0.51
C ALA A 70 -4.57 -7.86 -0.41
N LEU A 71 -5.44 -8.87 -0.40
CA LEU A 71 -6.64 -8.96 -1.24
C LEU A 71 -7.92 -8.85 -0.42
N GLN A 72 -7.91 -9.29 0.83
CA GLN A 72 -9.12 -9.43 1.65
C GLN A 72 -9.24 -8.33 2.69
N SER A 73 -10.48 -7.98 3.08
CA SER A 73 -10.74 -6.84 3.97
C SER A 73 -9.96 -6.90 5.29
N LYS A 74 -9.88 -8.06 5.95
CA LYS A 74 -9.17 -8.21 7.23
C LYS A 74 -7.65 -8.09 7.08
N SER A 75 -7.05 -8.68 6.05
CA SER A 75 -5.62 -8.52 5.77
C SER A 75 -5.32 -7.09 5.33
N LEU A 76 -6.23 -6.43 4.61
CA LEU A 76 -6.13 -5.01 4.26
C LEU A 76 -6.19 -4.11 5.50
N HIS A 77 -7.05 -4.42 6.47
CA HIS A 77 -7.08 -3.72 7.75
C HIS A 77 -5.72 -3.84 8.46
N PHE A 78 -5.14 -5.04 8.51
CA PHE A 78 -3.80 -5.23 9.06
C PHE A 78 -2.72 -4.43 8.31
N VAL A 79 -2.72 -4.47 6.97
CA VAL A 79 -1.78 -3.68 6.13
C VAL A 79 -1.93 -2.18 6.39
N SER A 80 -3.15 -1.71 6.67
CA SER A 80 -3.44 -0.29 6.92
C SER A 80 -2.78 0.27 8.20
N PHE A 81 -2.26 -0.58 9.07
CA PHE A 81 -1.40 -0.14 10.18
C PHE A 81 -0.04 0.36 9.71
N PHE A 82 0.41 0.00 8.50
CA PHE A 82 1.77 0.24 8.05
C PHE A 82 1.86 1.05 6.75
N CYS A 83 0.86 1.00 5.88
CA CYS A 83 0.84 1.75 4.61
C CYS A 83 -0.57 1.83 4.01
N THR A 84 -0.73 2.57 2.90
CA THR A 84 -1.99 2.64 2.16
C THR A 84 -2.40 1.24 1.67
N PRO A 85 -3.59 0.73 2.07
CA PRO A 85 -3.97 -0.66 1.81
C PRO A 85 -4.45 -0.90 0.36
N VAL A 86 -4.84 0.17 -0.35
CA VAL A 86 -5.38 0.10 -1.71
C VAL A 86 -4.61 1.02 -2.66
N ASN A 87 -4.70 0.75 -3.96
CA ASN A 87 -4.14 1.61 -4.98
C ASN A 87 -5.12 2.76 -5.28
N HIS A 88 -4.90 3.93 -4.67
CA HIS A 88 -5.78 5.10 -4.79
C HIS A 88 -6.27 5.36 -6.23
N PRO A 89 -5.42 5.46 -7.28
CA PRO A 89 -5.86 5.71 -8.67
C PRO A 89 -6.72 4.61 -9.30
N CYS A 90 -6.85 3.45 -8.67
CA CYS A 90 -7.60 2.32 -9.18
C CYS A 90 -8.85 2.00 -8.36
N VAL A 91 -9.18 2.80 -7.33
CA VAL A 91 -10.34 2.49 -6.48
C VAL A 91 -11.67 2.69 -7.22
N VAL A 92 -12.60 1.78 -6.95
CA VAL A 92 -14.03 1.93 -7.18
C VAL A 92 -14.71 1.79 -5.82
N VAL A 93 -15.53 2.77 -5.46
CA VAL A 93 -16.16 2.85 -4.13
C VAL A 93 -17.65 3.08 -4.30
N LYS A 94 -18.47 2.46 -3.45
CA LYS A 94 -19.91 2.81 -3.36
C LYS A 94 -20.06 4.31 -3.11
N ALA A 95 -20.87 4.98 -3.92
CA ALA A 95 -21.03 6.43 -3.84
C ALA A 95 -21.55 6.88 -2.47
N SER A 96 -22.42 6.11 -1.83
CA SER A 96 -22.91 6.36 -0.47
C SER A 96 -21.76 6.43 0.56
N VAL A 97 -20.75 5.58 0.42
CA VAL A 97 -19.58 5.51 1.32
C VAL A 97 -18.73 6.77 1.19
N PHE A 98 -18.33 7.14 -0.02
CA PHE A 98 -17.53 8.36 -0.25
C PHE A 98 -18.30 9.65 0.08
N LYS A 99 -19.61 9.70 -0.19
CA LYS A 99 -20.43 10.88 0.16
C LYS A 99 -20.58 11.06 1.67
N ALA A 100 -20.65 9.96 2.43
CA ALA A 100 -20.70 10.01 3.89
C ALA A 100 -19.33 10.25 4.54
N ASN A 101 -18.23 9.97 3.84
CA ASN A 101 -16.87 10.01 4.37
C ASN A 101 -15.97 10.90 3.49
N PRO A 102 -16.07 12.22 3.59
CA PRO A 102 -15.23 13.12 2.79
C PRO A 102 -13.74 12.97 3.14
N PHE A 103 -12.88 13.31 2.18
CA PHE A 103 -11.44 13.42 2.42
C PHE A 103 -11.16 14.58 3.39
N ASP A 104 -10.32 14.33 4.39
CA ASP A 104 -9.96 15.31 5.41
C ASP A 104 -8.76 16.16 4.95
N ASP A 105 -8.92 17.49 4.97
CA ASP A 105 -7.90 18.43 4.49
C ASP A 105 -6.70 18.61 5.43
N GLN A 106 -6.74 18.02 6.63
CA GLN A 106 -5.61 17.95 7.55
C GLN A 106 -4.52 16.97 7.10
N TYR A 107 -4.85 16.02 6.21
CA TYR A 107 -3.96 14.92 5.83
C TYR A 107 -3.36 15.10 4.43
N ILE A 108 -2.82 16.29 4.16
CA ILE A 108 -2.23 16.64 2.87
C ILE A 108 -1.12 15.65 2.46
N HIS A 109 -1.20 15.17 1.21
CA HIS A 109 -0.28 14.21 0.57
C HIS A 109 -0.34 12.79 1.13
N SER A 110 -1.28 12.51 2.03
CA SER A 110 -1.59 11.17 2.55
C SER A 110 -3.09 11.01 2.80
N GLU A 111 -3.90 11.78 2.06
CA GLU A 111 -5.35 11.78 2.17
C GLU A 111 -5.96 10.43 1.79
N ASP A 112 -5.28 9.72 0.88
CA ASP A 112 -5.61 8.36 0.48
C ASP A 112 -5.35 7.36 1.61
N TYR A 113 -4.20 7.45 2.28
CA TYR A 113 -3.89 6.59 3.40
C TYR A 113 -4.87 6.82 4.55
N GLU A 114 -5.17 8.08 4.86
CA GLU A 114 -6.10 8.45 5.92
C GLU A 114 -7.48 7.83 5.68
N ILE A 115 -8.12 8.17 4.55
CA ILE A 115 -9.52 7.80 4.33
C ILE A 115 -9.67 6.28 4.30
N PHE A 116 -8.79 5.55 3.63
CA PHE A 116 -8.94 4.10 3.49
C PHE A 116 -8.59 3.36 4.77
N SER A 117 -7.64 3.85 5.57
CA SER A 117 -7.36 3.23 6.87
C SER A 117 -8.47 3.49 7.90
N ARG A 118 -9.06 4.70 7.90
CA ARG A 118 -10.22 5.01 8.73
C ARG A 118 -11.44 4.18 8.35
N LEU A 119 -11.76 4.08 7.06
CA LEU A 119 -12.87 3.25 6.59
C LEU A 119 -12.70 1.76 6.97
N LEU A 120 -11.49 1.21 6.87
CA LEU A 120 -11.23 -0.15 7.34
C LEU A 120 -11.44 -0.30 8.84
N ALA A 121 -10.99 0.68 9.64
CA ALA A 121 -11.21 0.69 11.09
C ALA A 121 -12.69 0.84 11.47
N ASP A 122 -13.47 1.58 10.67
CA ASP A 122 -14.92 1.75 10.84
C ASP A 122 -15.73 0.52 10.35
N GLY A 123 -15.06 -0.52 9.86
CA GLY A 123 -15.67 -1.80 9.49
C GLY A 123 -16.22 -1.87 8.06
N TYR A 124 -15.92 -0.89 7.20
CA TYR A 124 -16.26 -0.98 5.77
C TYR A 124 -15.49 -2.12 5.10
N ARG A 125 -16.13 -2.80 4.15
CA ARG A 125 -15.57 -4.00 3.54
C ARG A 125 -14.78 -3.68 2.28
N PHE A 126 -13.53 -4.11 2.27
CA PHE A 126 -12.60 -3.86 1.17
C PHE A 126 -12.23 -5.15 0.43
N LYS A 127 -11.87 -4.98 -0.84
CA LYS A 127 -11.23 -6.02 -1.66
C LYS A 127 -10.15 -5.39 -2.54
N ASN A 128 -9.05 -6.09 -2.76
CA ASN A 128 -8.19 -5.81 -3.90
C ASN A 128 -8.28 -6.96 -4.90
N TYR A 129 -8.48 -6.61 -6.16
CA TYR A 129 -8.41 -7.54 -7.27
C TYR A 129 -6.94 -7.82 -7.60
N ALA A 130 -6.58 -9.10 -7.69
CA ALA A 130 -5.18 -9.53 -7.79
C ALA A 130 -4.52 -9.09 -9.11
N SER A 131 -5.28 -9.09 -10.21
CA SER A 131 -4.76 -8.75 -11.53
C SER A 131 -4.54 -7.25 -11.68
N PRO A 132 -3.52 -6.84 -12.45
CA PRO A 132 -3.28 -5.45 -12.74
C PRO A 132 -4.28 -4.92 -13.78
N LEU A 133 -5.11 -3.95 -13.38
CA LEU A 133 -6.14 -3.34 -14.25
C LEU A 133 -5.90 -1.85 -14.49
N TYR A 134 -4.69 -1.38 -14.19
CA TYR A 134 -4.34 0.02 -14.22
C TYR A 134 -2.88 0.22 -14.56
N PHE A 135 -2.56 1.32 -15.22
CA PHE A 135 -1.21 1.69 -15.62
C PHE A 135 -0.93 3.08 -15.04
N LEU A 136 -0.07 3.11 -14.01
CA LEU A 136 0.37 4.29 -13.30
C LEU A 136 1.61 4.88 -13.97
N ARG A 137 1.55 6.17 -14.33
CA ARG A 137 2.66 6.86 -14.96
C ARG A 137 3.75 7.17 -13.94
N MET A 138 4.99 6.85 -14.29
CA MET A 138 6.16 7.30 -13.54
C MET A 138 6.46 8.76 -13.88
N ASN A 139 6.10 9.66 -12.96
CA ASN A 139 6.37 11.09 -13.09
C ASN A 139 7.39 11.56 -12.02
N PRO A 140 8.60 11.99 -12.42
CA PRO A 140 9.59 12.58 -11.50
C PRO A 140 9.07 13.83 -10.78
N GLU A 141 8.10 14.52 -11.36
CA GLU A 141 7.45 15.71 -10.78
C GLU A 141 6.17 15.38 -10.00
N SER A 142 5.91 14.10 -9.73
CA SER A 142 4.76 13.66 -8.95
C SER A 142 4.75 14.27 -7.54
N VAL A 143 3.55 14.40 -6.97
CA VAL A 143 3.33 14.88 -5.60
C VAL A 143 4.17 14.10 -4.59
N SER A 144 4.21 12.77 -4.71
CA SER A 144 4.98 11.89 -3.83
C SER A 144 6.49 12.15 -3.89
N TYR A 145 7.01 12.60 -5.02
CA TYR A 145 8.43 12.99 -5.14
C TYR A 145 8.67 14.40 -4.56
N ARG A 146 7.85 15.38 -4.94
CA ARG A 146 8.02 16.79 -4.53
C ARG A 146 7.79 17.01 -3.03
N PHE A 147 6.86 16.27 -2.43
CA PHE A 147 6.41 16.48 -1.04
C PHE A 147 6.73 15.30 -0.12
N GLU A 148 7.74 14.50 -0.47
CA GLU A 148 8.12 13.27 0.26
C GLU A 148 8.24 13.50 1.78
N LYS A 149 8.88 14.59 2.23
CA LYS A 149 9.05 14.88 3.67
C LYS A 149 7.73 15.06 4.40
N ILE A 150 6.79 15.79 3.80
CA ILE A 150 5.46 16.04 4.38
C ILE A 150 4.68 14.73 4.39
N GLN A 151 4.66 14.01 3.27
CA GLN A 151 4.02 12.71 3.15
C GLN A 151 4.54 11.71 4.19
N ILE A 152 5.86 11.61 4.40
CA ILE A 152 6.44 10.75 5.45
C ILE A 152 5.92 11.15 6.83
N SER A 153 5.89 12.46 7.15
CA SER A 153 5.40 12.92 8.46
C SER A 153 3.92 12.59 8.67
N THR A 154 3.07 12.91 7.70
CA THR A 154 1.62 12.65 7.77
C THR A 154 1.34 11.14 7.82
N HIS A 155 2.02 10.35 7.00
CA HIS A 155 1.91 8.89 7.01
C HIS A 155 2.34 8.28 8.37
N THR A 156 3.44 8.75 8.97
CA THR A 156 3.84 8.30 10.32
C THR A 156 2.78 8.62 11.35
N LYS A 157 2.14 9.80 11.29
CA LYS A 157 1.05 10.17 12.20
C LYS A 157 -0.18 9.27 12.03
N ILE A 158 -0.60 9.00 10.78
CA ILE A 158 -1.75 8.13 10.48
C ILE A 158 -1.48 6.72 11.00
N SER A 159 -0.33 6.14 10.67
CA SER A 159 0.03 4.79 11.12
C SER A 159 0.08 4.68 12.65
N ALA A 160 0.70 5.64 13.34
CA ALA A 160 0.76 5.67 14.80
C ALA A 160 -0.64 5.74 15.42
N ARG A 161 -1.52 6.62 14.90
CA ARG A 161 -2.93 6.72 15.31
C ARG A 161 -3.66 5.39 15.13
N ASN A 162 -3.51 4.76 13.97
CA ASN A 162 -4.22 3.51 13.65
C ASN A 162 -3.76 2.36 14.59
N ILE A 163 -2.46 2.23 14.82
CA ILE A 163 -1.90 1.24 15.74
C ILE A 163 -2.35 1.51 17.18
N GLU A 164 -2.29 2.76 17.63
CA GLU A 164 -2.71 3.12 18.97
C GLU A 164 -4.19 2.84 19.20
N ASN A 165 -5.06 3.26 18.28
CA ASN A 165 -6.51 3.08 18.41
C ASN A 165 -6.90 1.60 18.45
N TYR A 166 -6.24 0.76 17.64
CA TYR A 166 -6.59 -0.66 17.54
C TYR A 166 -5.94 -1.52 18.64
N PHE A 167 -4.63 -1.36 18.86
CA PHE A 167 -3.88 -2.21 19.80
C PHE A 167 -3.78 -1.62 21.21
N ASN A 168 -4.19 -0.36 21.41
CA ASN A 168 -3.94 0.40 22.64
C ASN A 168 -2.44 0.43 23.01
N LYS A 169 -1.58 0.58 22.00
CA LYS A 169 -0.11 0.61 22.13
C LYS A 169 0.47 1.83 21.45
N ARG A 170 1.38 2.52 22.14
CA ARG A 170 2.22 3.57 21.59
C ARG A 170 3.66 3.08 21.52
N PHE A 171 4.33 3.41 20.43
CA PHE A 171 5.74 3.09 20.22
C PHE A 171 6.55 4.38 20.11
N ASP A 172 7.82 4.33 20.47
CA ASP A 172 8.69 5.49 20.28
C ASP A 172 8.83 5.82 18.79
N PHE A 173 9.19 7.08 18.53
CA PHE A 173 9.26 7.61 17.17
C PHE A 173 10.20 6.83 16.24
N PHE A 174 11.36 6.37 16.74
CA PHE A 174 12.32 5.67 15.90
C PHE A 174 11.88 4.25 15.62
N LEU A 175 11.41 3.51 16.64
CA LEU A 175 10.87 2.17 16.48
C LEU A 175 9.71 2.16 15.48
N HIS A 176 8.77 3.08 15.66
CA HIS A 176 7.62 3.19 14.77
C HIS A 176 8.06 3.46 13.32
N LYS A 177 9.00 4.38 13.08
CA LYS A 177 9.53 4.64 11.74
C LYS A 177 10.25 3.44 11.12
N VAL A 178 10.91 2.59 11.91
CA VAL A 178 11.49 1.34 11.39
C VAL A 178 10.38 0.37 11.00
N MET A 179 9.36 0.15 11.85
CA MET A 179 8.24 -0.76 11.55
C MET A 179 7.51 -0.43 10.24
N ILE A 180 7.32 0.85 9.93
CA ILE A 180 6.65 1.30 8.70
C ILE A 180 7.63 1.53 7.52
N ASN A 181 8.89 1.10 7.66
CA ASN A 181 9.94 1.26 6.67
C ASN A 181 10.14 2.72 6.17
N ARG A 182 10.08 3.69 7.08
CA ARG A 182 10.40 5.11 6.82
C ARG A 182 11.77 5.48 7.39
N ILE A 183 12.77 4.68 7.06
CA ILE A 183 14.11 4.78 7.64
C ILE A 183 14.95 5.83 6.88
N SER A 184 15.25 6.91 7.58
CA SER A 184 16.08 8.04 7.11
C SER A 184 17.25 8.33 8.05
N PHE A 185 17.61 7.36 8.89
CA PHE A 185 18.61 7.45 9.96
C PHE A 185 19.31 6.11 10.11
N ASN A 186 20.43 6.10 10.85
CA ASN A 186 21.15 4.87 11.12
C ASN A 186 20.42 4.02 12.16
N VAL A 187 20.06 2.78 11.80
CA VAL A 187 19.33 1.86 12.67
C VAL A 187 20.34 1.01 13.45
N SER A 188 20.23 0.98 14.77
CA SER A 188 21.07 0.11 15.62
C SER A 188 20.59 -1.34 15.54
N TYR A 189 21.47 -2.29 15.86
CA TYR A 189 21.12 -3.72 15.97
C TYR A 189 19.90 -3.94 16.86
N ARG A 190 19.90 -3.31 18.05
CA ARG A 190 18.82 -3.42 19.03
C ARG A 190 17.50 -2.91 18.47
N LEU A 191 17.49 -1.71 17.88
CA LEU A 191 16.29 -1.10 17.33
C LEU A 191 15.72 -1.91 16.15
N LEU A 192 16.61 -2.48 15.32
CA LEU A 192 16.22 -3.34 14.22
C LEU A 192 15.50 -4.59 14.72
N ASN A 193 16.08 -5.31 15.68
CA ASN A 193 15.46 -6.51 16.26
C ASN A 193 14.14 -6.18 16.95
N GLU A 194 14.12 -5.12 17.75
CA GLU A 194 12.93 -4.65 18.45
C GLU A 194 11.79 -4.36 17.45
N ALA A 195 12.09 -3.74 16.31
CA ALA A 195 11.09 -3.54 15.26
C ALA A 195 10.57 -4.85 14.66
N LEU A 196 11.45 -5.81 14.36
CA LEU A 196 11.05 -7.09 13.77
C LEU A 196 10.20 -7.92 14.74
N GLU A 197 10.56 -7.94 16.03
CA GLU A 197 9.80 -8.60 17.10
C GLU A 197 8.45 -7.90 17.34
N THR A 198 8.42 -6.56 17.29
CA THR A 198 7.19 -5.79 17.43
C THR A 198 6.20 -6.10 16.30
N LEU A 199 6.68 -6.27 15.06
CA LEU A 199 5.83 -6.70 13.95
C LEU A 199 5.18 -8.07 14.19
N ASP A 200 5.94 -9.02 14.76
CA ASP A 200 5.41 -10.35 15.11
C ASP A 200 4.40 -10.29 16.26
N MET A 201 4.64 -9.43 17.26
CA MET A 201 3.68 -9.19 18.33
C MET A 201 2.36 -8.62 17.78
N LEU A 202 2.41 -7.56 16.97
CA LEU A 202 1.19 -6.94 16.39
C LEU A 202 0.41 -7.93 15.54
N ARG A 203 1.10 -8.77 14.78
CA ARG A 203 0.50 -9.87 14.03
C ARG A 203 -0.28 -10.82 14.94
N ASN A 204 0.36 -11.29 16.01
CA ASN A 204 -0.24 -12.28 16.91
C ASN A 204 -1.43 -11.69 17.67
N ASP A 205 -1.31 -10.43 18.13
CA ASP A 205 -2.41 -9.70 18.75
C ASP A 205 -3.60 -9.56 17.79
N PHE A 206 -3.35 -9.18 16.53
CA PHE A 206 -4.40 -9.07 15.51
C PHE A 206 -5.10 -10.41 15.24
N ILE A 207 -4.35 -11.49 15.05
CA ILE A 207 -4.93 -12.82 14.79
C ILE A 207 -5.76 -13.30 15.99
N LYS A 208 -5.29 -13.05 17.21
CA LYS A 208 -6.02 -13.39 18.44
C LYS A 208 -7.35 -12.63 18.53
N ASN A 209 -7.34 -11.34 18.17
CA ASN A 209 -8.51 -10.47 18.27
C ASN A 209 -9.52 -10.73 17.14
N GLU A 210 -9.06 -10.77 15.88
CA GLU A 210 -9.93 -10.87 14.70
C GLU A 210 -10.32 -12.30 14.33
N LYS A 211 -9.58 -13.29 14.85
CA LYS A 211 -9.71 -14.72 14.51
C LYS A 211 -9.94 -14.94 13.00
N PRO A 212 -9.05 -14.41 12.14
CA PRO A 212 -9.20 -14.53 10.70
C PRO A 212 -9.04 -15.99 10.24
N ASP A 213 -9.57 -16.32 9.06
CA ASP A 213 -9.32 -17.62 8.45
C ASP A 213 -7.86 -17.76 7.97
N ALA A 214 -7.49 -19.00 7.61
CA ALA A 214 -6.13 -19.33 7.21
C ALA A 214 -5.65 -18.55 5.97
N SER A 215 -6.55 -18.17 5.05
CA SER A 215 -6.17 -17.44 3.84
C SER A 215 -5.79 -15.99 4.15
N VAL A 216 -6.54 -15.34 5.06
CA VAL A 216 -6.21 -14.00 5.55
C VAL A 216 -4.91 -14.02 6.36
N ILE A 217 -4.70 -15.04 7.20
CA ILE A 217 -3.44 -15.21 7.95
C ILE A 217 -2.26 -15.31 6.97
N ALA A 218 -2.40 -16.10 5.90
CA ALA A 218 -1.35 -16.24 4.89
C ALA A 218 -1.03 -14.91 4.19
N GLU A 219 -2.03 -14.07 3.87
CA GLU A 219 -1.79 -12.74 3.30
C GLU A 219 -1.05 -11.81 4.26
N ILE A 220 -1.40 -11.85 5.55
CA ILE A 220 -0.71 -11.09 6.60
C ILE A 220 0.76 -11.54 6.71
N ASP A 221 1.01 -12.84 6.66
CA ASP A 221 2.36 -13.42 6.66
C ASP A 221 3.17 -13.00 5.45
N GLU A 222 2.60 -13.09 4.26
CA GLU A 222 3.26 -12.66 3.03
C GLU A 222 3.62 -11.18 3.08
N PHE A 223 2.69 -10.32 3.55
CA PHE A 223 2.96 -8.90 3.75
C PHE A 223 4.11 -8.66 4.74
N LEU A 224 4.12 -9.32 5.89
CA LEU A 224 5.16 -9.14 6.90
C LEU A 224 6.52 -9.64 6.43
N ILE A 225 6.58 -10.73 5.67
CA ILE A 225 7.83 -11.18 5.05
C ILE A 225 8.39 -10.09 4.14
N GLU A 226 7.57 -9.50 3.27
CA GLU A 226 7.99 -8.39 2.39
C GLU A 226 8.43 -7.16 3.19
N GLN A 227 7.67 -6.78 4.22
CA GLN A 227 7.94 -5.63 5.07
C GLN A 227 9.29 -5.79 5.81
N LYS A 228 9.55 -6.96 6.40
CA LYS A 228 10.81 -7.26 7.10
C LYS A 228 12.00 -7.26 6.14
N ILE A 229 11.84 -7.81 4.94
CA ILE A 229 12.89 -7.74 3.89
C ILE A 229 13.18 -6.27 3.55
N ASP A 230 12.16 -5.45 3.31
CA ASP A 230 12.35 -4.04 2.99
C ASP A 230 13.04 -3.26 4.12
N ILE A 231 12.66 -3.52 5.39
CA ILE A 231 13.30 -2.93 6.57
C ILE A 231 14.78 -3.30 6.63
N LEU A 232 15.13 -4.57 6.43
CA LEU A 232 16.52 -5.04 6.45
C LEU A 232 17.36 -4.38 5.35
N LEU A 233 16.83 -4.32 4.12
CA LEU A 233 17.52 -3.70 2.99
C LEU A 233 17.68 -2.18 3.16
N GLN A 234 16.64 -1.50 3.64
CA GLN A 234 16.67 -0.06 3.85
C GLN A 234 17.56 0.31 5.04
N SER A 235 17.58 -0.51 6.10
CA SER A 235 18.54 -0.36 7.20
C SER A 235 19.98 -0.50 6.70
N PHE A 236 20.26 -1.49 5.84
CA PHE A 236 21.58 -1.64 5.24
C PHE A 236 21.98 -0.45 4.37
N LYS A 237 21.04 0.06 3.57
CA LYS A 237 21.25 1.22 2.68
C LYS A 237 21.55 2.50 3.46
N SER A 238 20.86 2.72 4.58
CA SER A 238 20.99 3.93 5.42
C SER A 238 22.14 3.86 6.42
N ALA A 239 22.70 2.67 6.67
CA ALA A 239 23.77 2.50 7.64
C ALA A 239 25.11 3.08 7.19
N ARG A 240 25.81 3.67 8.17
CA ARG A 240 27.21 4.06 8.01
C ARG A 240 28.06 2.82 7.75
N PHE A 241 29.13 2.97 6.96
CA PHE A 241 30.02 1.87 6.56
C PHE A 241 30.41 0.92 7.72
N LYS A 242 30.84 1.48 8.86
CA LYS A 242 31.24 0.70 10.05
C LYS A 242 30.14 -0.16 10.67
N HIS A 243 28.86 0.12 10.39
CA HIS A 243 27.72 -0.64 10.92
C HIS A 243 27.13 -1.63 9.90
N LYS A 244 27.58 -1.60 8.64
CA LYS A 244 27.05 -2.50 7.60
C LYS A 244 27.30 -3.98 7.91
N GLY A 245 28.43 -4.32 8.52
CA GLY A 245 28.72 -5.70 8.96
C GLY A 245 27.68 -6.24 9.95
N VAL A 246 27.25 -5.41 10.90
CA VAL A 246 26.22 -5.76 11.89
C VAL A 246 24.85 -5.98 11.23
N ILE A 247 24.52 -5.20 10.20
CA ILE A 247 23.26 -5.38 9.46
C ILE A 247 23.31 -6.61 8.56
N LEU A 248 24.47 -6.90 7.94
CA LEU A 248 24.65 -8.16 7.19
C LEU A 248 24.47 -9.37 8.09
N TRP A 249 24.95 -9.31 9.33
CA TRP A 249 24.69 -10.36 10.32
C TRP A 249 23.20 -10.54 10.60
N ASN A 250 22.41 -9.46 10.69
CA ASN A 250 20.95 -9.57 10.83
C ASN A 250 20.28 -10.17 9.60
N ILE A 251 20.67 -9.77 8.40
CA ILE A 251 20.16 -10.36 7.16
C ILE A 251 20.41 -11.87 7.17
N PHE A 252 21.60 -12.30 7.63
CA PHE A 252 21.92 -13.71 7.80
C PHE A 252 21.08 -14.39 8.89
N ALA A 253 20.89 -13.76 10.05
CA ALA A 253 20.03 -14.29 11.11
C ALA A 253 18.56 -14.47 10.67
N HIS A 254 18.11 -13.65 9.71
CA HIS A 254 16.79 -13.72 9.10
C HIS A 254 16.79 -14.36 7.71
N LEU A 255 17.79 -15.18 7.38
CA LEU A 255 17.88 -15.92 6.12
C LEU A 255 16.59 -16.72 5.77
N PRO A 256 15.84 -17.31 6.73
CA PRO A 256 14.54 -17.92 6.45
C PRO A 256 13.56 -17.03 5.66
N LEU A 257 13.57 -15.71 5.88
CA LEU A 257 12.74 -14.77 5.12
C LEU A 257 13.08 -14.78 3.63
N PHE A 258 14.37 -14.85 3.29
CA PHE A 258 14.87 -14.75 1.92
C PHE A 258 14.79 -16.07 1.15
N ILE A 259 14.76 -17.22 1.84
CA ILE A 259 14.59 -18.53 1.21
C ILE A 259 13.11 -18.94 1.09
N HIS A 260 12.21 -18.34 1.88
CA HIS A 260 10.78 -18.55 1.76
C HIS A 260 10.28 -18.22 0.35
N LYS A 261 9.36 -19.01 -0.22
CA LYS A 261 8.89 -18.87 -1.62
C LYS A 261 8.39 -17.45 -1.95
N ARG A 262 7.72 -16.78 -1.02
CA ARG A 262 7.29 -15.38 -1.20
C ARG A 262 8.46 -14.41 -1.11
N GLY A 263 9.30 -14.57 -0.08
CA GLY A 263 10.40 -13.64 0.19
C GLY A 263 11.50 -13.71 -0.86
N SER A 264 11.84 -14.89 -1.37
CA SER A 264 12.78 -15.06 -2.47
C SER A 264 12.30 -14.34 -3.73
N ARG A 265 11.06 -14.58 -4.17
CA ARG A 265 10.45 -13.88 -5.30
C ARG A 265 10.41 -12.36 -5.09
N TYR A 266 10.05 -11.90 -3.90
CA TYR A 266 10.00 -10.48 -3.58
C TYR A 266 11.39 -9.84 -3.62
N PHE A 267 12.38 -10.46 -2.96
CA PHE A 267 13.76 -9.97 -2.95
C PHE A 267 14.33 -9.88 -4.37
N LEU A 268 14.11 -10.92 -5.18
CA LEU A 268 14.52 -10.96 -6.58
C LEU A 268 13.85 -9.85 -7.42
N SER A 269 12.59 -9.50 -7.14
CA SER A 269 11.90 -8.36 -7.80
C SER A 269 12.51 -6.99 -7.50
N LYS A 270 13.30 -6.88 -6.42
CA LYS A 270 14.03 -5.66 -6.06
C LYS A 270 15.36 -5.53 -6.82
N LEU A 271 15.82 -6.59 -7.48
CA LEU A 271 17.02 -6.56 -8.30
C LEU A 271 16.71 -6.01 -9.70
N PRO A 272 17.55 -5.10 -10.24
CA PRO A 272 17.24 -4.33 -11.45
C PRO A 272 17.07 -5.15 -12.75
N PHE A 273 17.41 -6.45 -12.77
CA PHE A 273 17.48 -7.25 -13.99
C PHE A 273 16.37 -8.31 -14.16
N MET A 274 15.38 -8.37 -13.25
CA MET A 274 14.46 -9.51 -13.16
C MET A 274 13.03 -9.31 -13.68
N ASN A 275 12.67 -8.15 -14.23
CA ASN A 275 11.36 -7.98 -14.87
C ASN A 275 11.40 -8.45 -16.33
N ARG A 276 11.25 -9.75 -16.55
CA ARG A 276 11.11 -10.35 -17.88
C ARG A 276 9.65 -10.76 -18.07
N ASN A 277 8.98 -10.19 -19.07
CA ASN A 277 7.56 -10.36 -19.45
C ASN A 277 6.56 -9.31 -18.90
N LEU A 278 6.79 -8.03 -19.22
CA LEU A 278 5.80 -6.96 -19.00
C LEU A 278 4.97 -6.73 -20.27
N PRO A 279 3.67 -6.40 -20.16
CA PRO A 279 2.82 -6.17 -21.33
C PRO A 279 3.19 -4.87 -22.06
N GLU A 280 2.78 -4.75 -23.33
CA GLU A 280 2.68 -3.43 -23.99
C GLU A 280 1.55 -2.60 -23.36
N LEU A 281 1.61 -1.27 -23.50
CA LEU A 281 0.48 -0.43 -23.14
C LEU A 281 -0.74 -0.77 -24.01
N PRO A 282 -1.98 -0.61 -23.50
CA PRO A 282 -3.18 -0.75 -24.30
C PRO A 282 -3.10 0.16 -25.53
N LYS A 283 -3.21 -0.42 -26.73
CA LYS A 283 -3.32 0.34 -27.98
C LYS A 283 -4.72 0.91 -28.07
N PHE A 284 -4.89 2.17 -27.67
CA PHE A 284 -6.09 2.90 -28.00
C PHE A 284 -6.11 3.10 -29.51
N LYS A 285 -7.07 2.51 -30.21
CA LYS A 285 -7.36 2.93 -31.58
C LYS A 285 -7.65 4.42 -31.51
N SER A 286 -6.87 5.24 -32.22
CA SER A 286 -7.18 6.64 -32.43
C SER A 286 -8.44 6.72 -33.30
N SER A 287 -9.58 6.46 -32.70
CA SER A 287 -10.88 6.70 -33.31
C SER A 287 -11.54 7.80 -32.51
N VAL A 288 -11.47 8.99 -33.09
CA VAL A 288 -12.29 10.18 -32.85
C VAL A 288 -11.93 11.01 -31.62
N ILE A 289 -11.07 12.02 -31.85
CA ILE A 289 -11.36 13.41 -31.45
C ILE A 289 -11.23 14.25 -32.72
#